data_AF-A0A209CSG4-F1
#
_entry.id   AF-A0A209CSG4-F1
#
_cell.length_a   1.000
_cell.length_b   1.000
_cell.length_c   1.000
_cell.angle_alpha   90.00
_cell.angle_beta   90.00
_cell.angle_gamma   90.00
#
_symmetry.space_group_name_H-M   'P 1'
#
loop_
_entity.id
_entity.type
_entity.pdbx_description
1 polymer ?
#
loop_
_entity_poly.entity_id
_entity_poly.type
_entity_poly.pdbx_seq_one_letter_code
_entity_poly.pdbx_strand_id
1 'polypeptide(L)'
;MAFRLRRILIPSLVGAATAALGFSTLAVANAVSPDEKAQQGVAAAADAPPYAIEDFAYPGADKIEQTRGLKLFKGDGHIILATCDESPDQIRIWSRQGDEGSRFCFRATASSGFLTLEIPQVFAVQTADRPVSADLSSAGKTKTVDVAKDTLQGVGEGVEGADTVLVELRVTG
;
A
#
# COMPACT_ATOMS: atom_id res chain seq x y z
N MET A 1 3.30 11.67 -43.72
CA MET A 1 4.52 10.98 -43.25
C MET A 1 4.12 9.58 -42.79
N ALA A 2 4.50 8.54 -43.53
CA ALA A 2 3.95 7.18 -43.39
C ALA A 2 4.67 6.38 -42.31
N PHE A 3 3.92 5.83 -41.34
CA PHE A 3 4.43 4.87 -40.35
C PHE A 3 4.54 3.47 -40.99
N ARG A 4 5.75 2.90 -41.02
CA ARG A 4 5.96 1.47 -41.32
C ARG A 4 6.27 0.71 -40.03
N LEU A 5 5.33 -0.13 -39.61
CA LEU A 5 5.48 -1.05 -38.48
C LEU A 5 6.11 -2.36 -38.98
N ARG A 6 7.33 -2.67 -38.52
CA ARG A 6 8.01 -3.94 -38.81
C ARG A 6 7.83 -4.87 -37.61
N ARG A 7 6.94 -5.85 -37.76
CA ARG A 7 6.71 -6.94 -36.80
C ARG A 7 7.79 -8.01 -37.05
N ILE A 8 8.63 -8.30 -36.06
CA ILE A 8 9.64 -9.37 -36.13
C ILE A 8 9.26 -10.44 -35.10
N LEU A 9 9.04 -11.66 -35.60
CA LEU A 9 8.80 -12.89 -34.86
C LEU A 9 10.15 -13.51 -34.48
N ILE A 10 10.31 -13.94 -33.23
CA ILE A 10 11.48 -14.68 -32.75
C ILE A 10 11.04 -16.12 -32.44
N PRO A 11 11.72 -17.17 -32.98
CA PRO A 11 11.41 -18.56 -32.67
C PRO A 11 12.14 -19.03 -31.41
N SER A 12 11.43 -19.80 -30.58
CA SER A 12 11.94 -20.53 -29.41
C SER A 12 12.68 -21.80 -29.84
N LEU A 13 13.82 -22.11 -29.21
CA LEU A 13 14.57 -23.35 -29.43
C LEU A 13 14.73 -24.13 -28.12
N VAL A 14 14.45 -25.43 -28.23
CA VAL A 14 14.32 -26.47 -27.22
C VAL A 14 15.69 -26.90 -26.67
N GLY A 15 15.80 -27.10 -25.34
CA GLY A 15 17.02 -27.52 -24.65
C GLY A 15 16.90 -28.89 -23.96
N ALA A 16 17.60 -29.85 -24.55
CA ALA A 16 18.07 -31.19 -24.15
C ALA A 16 17.74 -31.80 -22.76
N ALA A 17 17.24 -33.05 -22.81
CA ALA A 17 17.20 -34.01 -21.72
C ALA A 17 18.55 -34.76 -21.56
N THR A 18 18.98 -35.03 -20.32
CA THR A 18 20.07 -35.94 -20.00
C THR A 18 19.61 -37.00 -19.01
N ALA A 19 19.85 -38.27 -19.34
CA ALA A 19 19.55 -39.45 -18.56
C ALA A 19 20.79 -39.90 -17.77
N ALA A 20 20.61 -40.38 -16.54
CA ALA A 20 21.63 -41.09 -15.79
C ALA A 20 21.06 -42.40 -15.22
N LEU A 21 21.78 -43.50 -15.49
CA LEU A 21 21.51 -44.87 -15.09
C LEU A 21 22.33 -45.25 -13.85
N GLY A 22 21.83 -46.23 -13.09
CA GLY A 22 22.61 -47.10 -12.19
C GLY A 22 22.34 -46.87 -10.70
N PHE A 23 22.34 -47.86 -9.80
CA PHE A 23 22.57 -49.30 -9.83
C PHE A 23 21.81 -49.95 -8.65
N SER A 24 21.37 -51.20 -8.81
CA SER A 24 20.75 -52.04 -7.78
C SER A 24 21.79 -52.58 -6.79
N THR A 25 21.48 -52.69 -5.48
CA THR A 25 21.93 -53.80 -4.63
C THR A 25 21.09 -54.02 -3.36
N LEU A 26 20.87 -55.31 -3.10
CA LEU A 26 20.72 -56.04 -1.83
C LEU A 26 19.44 -55.91 -0.99
N ALA A 27 18.61 -56.94 -1.12
CA ALA A 27 17.60 -57.36 -0.16
C ALA A 27 18.26 -58.14 0.99
N VAL A 28 17.94 -57.77 2.24
CA VAL A 28 18.13 -58.61 3.42
C VAL A 28 16.76 -58.78 4.06
N ALA A 29 16.29 -60.04 4.11
CA ALA A 29 15.08 -60.43 4.80
C ALA A 29 15.46 -60.92 6.21
N ASN A 30 14.98 -60.23 7.25
CA ASN A 30 14.92 -60.76 8.60
C ASN A 30 13.46 -60.76 9.07
N ALA A 31 12.99 -61.93 9.49
CA ALA A 31 11.67 -62.17 10.06
C ALA A 31 11.73 -62.19 11.60
N VAL A 32 10.55 -61.99 12.22
CA VAL A 32 10.14 -62.20 13.64
C VAL A 32 9.93 -60.91 14.49
N SER A 33 8.67 -60.45 14.41
CA SER A 33 7.64 -60.02 15.40
C SER A 33 7.96 -59.79 16.91
N PRO A 34 7.01 -59.27 17.72
CA PRO A 34 6.52 -57.87 17.79
C PRO A 34 6.52 -57.35 19.26
N ASP A 35 7.08 -56.18 19.56
CA ASP A 35 6.67 -55.42 20.77
C ASP A 35 7.11 -53.94 20.65
N GLU A 36 6.58 -53.25 19.64
CA GLU A 36 6.62 -51.79 19.63
C GLU A 36 5.44 -51.28 20.45
N LYS A 37 5.68 -51.15 21.75
CA LYS A 37 4.85 -50.34 22.63
C LYS A 37 4.87 -48.92 22.08
N ALA A 38 3.77 -48.54 21.44
CA ALA A 38 3.55 -47.27 20.80
C ALA A 38 3.94 -46.10 21.72
N GLN A 39 5.08 -45.48 21.42
CA GLN A 39 5.39 -44.13 21.89
C GLN A 39 4.78 -43.17 20.87
N GLN A 40 3.44 -43.04 20.92
CA GLN A 40 2.72 -42.06 20.12
C GLN A 40 3.10 -40.64 20.58
N GLY A 41 3.98 -40.03 19.80
CA GLY A 41 3.82 -38.67 19.31
C GLY A 41 3.80 -37.54 20.33
N VAL A 42 4.99 -37.01 20.65
CA VAL A 42 5.14 -35.55 20.80
C VAL A 42 6.09 -35.08 19.70
N ALA A 43 5.58 -34.98 18.48
CA ALA A 43 6.32 -34.38 17.36
C ALA A 43 5.33 -33.74 16.39
N ALA A 44 4.82 -32.57 16.76
CA ALA A 44 4.15 -31.67 15.83
C ALA A 44 4.28 -30.23 16.34
N ALA A 45 5.45 -29.63 16.15
CA ALA A 45 5.61 -28.18 16.25
C ALA A 45 6.72 -27.61 15.33
N ALA A 46 7.19 -28.38 14.34
CA ALA A 46 8.37 -28.00 13.55
C ALA A 46 8.07 -27.59 12.09
N ASP A 47 6.80 -27.43 11.69
CA ASP A 47 6.48 -27.14 10.28
C ASP A 47 5.29 -26.18 10.07
N ALA A 48 5.08 -25.23 11.00
CA ALA A 48 4.13 -24.16 10.73
C ALA A 48 4.72 -23.22 9.65
N PRO A 49 3.98 -22.90 8.57
CA PRO A 49 4.41 -21.91 7.59
C PRO A 49 4.75 -20.58 8.26
N PRO A 50 5.75 -19.83 7.78
CA PRO A 50 6.07 -18.53 8.35
C PRO A 50 4.88 -17.57 8.20
N TYR A 51 4.58 -16.83 9.26
CA TYR A 51 3.58 -15.76 9.21
C TYR A 51 4.12 -14.58 8.41
N ALA A 52 3.28 -14.00 7.54
CA ALA A 52 3.57 -12.70 6.96
C ALA A 52 3.36 -11.62 8.03
N ILE A 53 4.35 -10.75 8.22
CA ILE A 53 4.24 -9.56 9.07
C ILE A 53 3.93 -8.38 8.16
N GLU A 54 2.77 -7.76 8.35
CA GLU A 54 2.43 -6.52 7.68
C GLU A 54 2.93 -5.33 8.52
N ASP A 55 3.72 -4.46 7.90
CA ASP A 55 4.28 -3.25 8.55
C ASP A 55 3.44 -1.99 8.30
N PHE A 56 2.41 -2.11 7.47
CA PHE A 56 1.50 -1.05 7.01
C PHE A 56 2.19 0.09 6.25
N ALA A 57 3.42 -0.11 5.76
CA ALA A 57 4.14 0.91 5.01
C ALA A 57 3.41 1.25 3.70
N TYR A 58 3.34 2.55 3.38
CA TYR A 58 2.68 2.98 2.15
C TYR A 58 3.46 2.49 0.91
N PRO A 59 2.81 1.81 -0.05
CA PRO A 59 3.51 1.28 -1.22
C PRO A 59 4.21 2.37 -2.05
N GLY A 60 5.53 2.23 -2.20
CA GLY A 60 6.34 3.14 -3.03
C GLY A 60 6.59 4.52 -2.44
N ALA A 61 6.46 4.69 -1.11
CA ALA A 61 6.67 5.95 -0.39
C ALA A 61 7.94 6.71 -0.83
N ASP A 62 9.11 6.05 -0.87
CA ASP A 62 10.38 6.69 -1.24
C ASP A 62 10.34 7.31 -2.65
N LYS A 63 9.72 6.60 -3.60
CA LYS A 63 9.60 7.10 -4.98
C LYS A 63 8.64 8.28 -5.04
N ILE A 64 7.54 8.22 -4.29
CA ILE A 64 6.55 9.30 -4.23
C ILE A 64 7.17 10.55 -3.62
N GLU A 65 7.95 10.42 -2.54
CA GLU A 65 8.66 11.56 -1.95
C GLU A 65 9.65 12.17 -2.95
N GLN A 66 10.46 11.34 -3.62
CA GLN A 66 11.46 11.81 -4.59
C GLN A 66 10.85 12.49 -5.82
N THR A 67 9.70 11.99 -6.30
CA THR A 67 9.11 12.44 -7.58
C THR A 67 8.02 13.50 -7.41
N ARG A 68 7.35 13.53 -6.26
CA ARG A 68 6.20 14.41 -6.00
C ARG A 68 6.38 15.31 -4.78
N GLY A 69 7.46 15.14 -4.00
CA GLY A 69 7.65 15.88 -2.74
C GLY A 69 6.63 15.53 -1.67
N LEU A 70 5.95 14.39 -1.80
CA LEU A 70 4.87 13.94 -0.92
C LEU A 70 5.34 12.77 -0.04
N LYS A 71 5.30 12.95 1.27
CA LYS A 71 5.64 11.91 2.23
C LYS A 71 4.41 11.13 2.66
N LEU A 72 4.43 9.82 2.43
CA LEU A 72 3.38 8.89 2.85
C LEU A 72 4.03 7.83 3.75
N PHE A 73 3.49 7.61 4.94
CA PHE A 73 4.12 6.75 5.93
C PHE A 73 3.42 5.41 6.06
N LYS A 74 2.30 5.38 6.81
CA LYS A 74 1.56 4.15 7.12
C LYS A 74 0.08 4.30 6.92
N GLY A 75 -0.58 3.24 6.46
CA GLY A 75 -2.03 3.19 6.33
C GLY A 75 -2.54 1.76 6.21
N ASP A 76 -3.86 1.60 6.24
CA ASP A 76 -4.54 0.31 6.08
C ASP A 76 -4.84 -0.05 4.62
N GLY A 77 -4.28 0.70 3.66
CA GLY A 77 -4.47 0.47 2.23
C GLY A 77 -5.81 0.96 1.68
N HIS A 78 -6.65 1.59 2.49
CA HIS A 78 -7.95 2.09 2.05
C HIS A 78 -7.95 3.55 1.58
N ILE A 79 -6.82 4.24 1.67
CA ILE A 79 -6.60 5.57 1.13
C ILE A 79 -5.39 5.52 0.21
N ILE A 80 -5.61 5.73 -1.09
CA ILE A 80 -4.56 5.63 -2.11
C ILE A 80 -4.36 6.96 -2.82
N LEU A 81 -3.11 7.34 -3.06
CA LEU A 81 -2.73 8.46 -3.91
C LEU A 81 -3.20 8.21 -5.34
N ALA A 82 -3.84 9.21 -5.93
CA ALA A 82 -4.38 9.18 -7.28
C ALA A 82 -3.86 10.39 -8.09
N THR A 83 -3.97 10.30 -9.41
CA THR A 83 -3.90 11.47 -10.28
C THR A 83 -5.10 12.35 -10.02
N CYS A 84 -4.87 13.65 -9.92
CA CYS A 84 -5.91 14.64 -9.73
C CYS A 84 -6.76 14.80 -10.99
N ASP A 85 -8.05 14.50 -10.88
CA ASP A 85 -9.02 14.63 -11.96
C ASP A 85 -10.36 15.13 -11.40
N GLU A 86 -11.42 15.10 -12.22
CA GLU A 86 -12.77 15.54 -11.85
C GLU A 86 -13.69 14.39 -11.40
N SER A 87 -13.13 13.24 -11.02
CA SER A 87 -13.92 12.12 -10.52
C SER A 87 -14.59 12.48 -9.18
N PRO A 88 -15.84 12.04 -8.96
CA PRO A 88 -16.64 12.39 -7.79
C PRO A 88 -16.27 11.60 -6.52
N ASP A 89 -15.19 10.82 -6.55
CA ASP A 89 -14.71 9.99 -5.43
C ASP A 89 -13.33 10.44 -4.91
N GLN A 90 -12.84 11.60 -5.37
CA GLN A 90 -11.54 12.12 -4.96
C GLN A 90 -11.64 12.99 -3.71
N ILE A 91 -10.79 12.67 -2.74
CA ILE A 91 -10.43 13.55 -1.64
C ILE A 91 -9.26 14.41 -2.11
N ARG A 92 -9.40 15.74 -2.12
CA ARG A 92 -8.35 16.66 -2.57
C ARG A 92 -7.80 17.43 -1.37
N ILE A 93 -6.49 17.31 -1.14
CA ILE A 93 -5.78 18.09 -0.12
C ILE A 93 -5.10 19.25 -0.83
N TRP A 94 -5.59 20.46 -0.58
CA TRP A 94 -5.06 21.67 -1.18
C TRP A 94 -3.88 22.20 -0.38
N SER A 95 -2.74 22.32 -1.04
CA SER A 95 -1.46 22.72 -0.45
C SER A 95 -0.66 23.56 -1.43
N ARG A 96 0.09 24.53 -0.92
CA ARG A 96 1.04 25.29 -1.74
C ARG A 96 2.16 24.43 -2.33
N GLN A 97 2.41 23.26 -1.75
CA GLN A 97 3.40 22.29 -2.23
C GLN A 97 2.77 21.21 -3.14
N GLY A 98 1.47 21.30 -3.44
CA GLY A 98 0.78 20.36 -4.33
C GLY A 98 1.27 20.46 -5.77
N ASP A 99 1.63 19.33 -6.38
CA ASP A 99 2.19 19.23 -7.73
C ASP A 99 1.13 19.28 -8.85
N GLU A 100 -0.12 18.92 -8.56
CA GLU A 100 -1.22 18.86 -9.53
C GLU A 100 -2.17 20.06 -9.40
N GLY A 101 -1.63 21.28 -9.56
CA GLY A 101 -2.40 22.52 -9.42
C GLY A 101 -2.69 22.87 -7.97
N SER A 102 -1.66 22.80 -7.11
CA SER A 102 -1.72 23.09 -5.68
C SER A 102 -2.61 22.12 -4.89
N ARG A 103 -2.66 20.86 -5.32
CA ARG A 103 -3.35 19.79 -4.60
C ARG A 103 -2.66 18.44 -4.76
N PHE A 104 -2.90 17.57 -3.77
CA PHE A 104 -2.70 16.13 -3.86
C PHE A 104 -4.06 15.44 -3.78
N CYS A 105 -4.27 14.40 -4.59
CA CYS A 105 -5.57 13.72 -4.66
C CYS A 105 -5.46 12.29 -4.19
N PHE A 106 -6.44 11.87 -3.40
CA PHE A 106 -6.56 10.54 -2.84
C PHE A 106 -7.91 9.94 -3.20
N ARG A 107 -7.98 8.62 -3.26
CA ARG A 107 -9.23 7.86 -3.39
C ARG A 107 -9.39 6.94 -2.20
N ALA A 108 -10.62 6.81 -1.72
CA ALA A 108 -10.98 5.86 -0.69
C ALA A 108 -11.45 4.55 -1.35
N THR A 109 -10.93 3.40 -0.93
CA THR A 109 -11.37 2.08 -1.44
C THR A 109 -12.36 1.37 -0.50
N ALA A 110 -12.62 1.95 0.68
CA ALA A 110 -13.59 1.49 1.66
C ALA A 110 -14.29 2.67 2.36
N SER A 111 -15.36 2.39 3.11
CA SER A 111 -16.09 3.39 3.91
C SER A 111 -15.30 3.93 5.11
N SER A 112 -14.21 3.25 5.46
CA SER A 112 -13.27 3.68 6.49
C SER A 112 -11.85 3.37 6.04
N GLY A 113 -10.91 4.19 6.46
CA GLY A 113 -9.49 4.00 6.16
C GLY A 113 -8.66 5.03 6.90
N PHE A 114 -7.37 4.78 7.05
CA PHE A 114 -6.44 5.78 7.54
C PHE A 114 -5.12 5.79 6.77
N LEU A 115 -4.52 6.97 6.73
CA LEU A 115 -3.21 7.21 6.17
C LEU A 115 -2.51 8.29 7.00
N THR A 116 -1.33 7.97 7.50
CA THR A 116 -0.39 8.93 8.07
C THR A 116 0.54 9.42 6.97
N LEU A 117 0.72 10.74 6.91
CA LEU A 117 1.42 11.42 5.82
C LEU A 117 1.99 12.75 6.31
N GLU A 118 2.74 13.44 5.46
CA GLU A 118 3.16 14.82 5.71
C GLU A 118 2.88 15.65 4.45
N ILE A 119 1.85 16.50 4.52
CA ILE A 119 1.59 17.52 3.50
C ILE A 119 1.72 18.89 4.16
N PRO A 120 2.80 19.64 3.90
CA PRO A 120 2.98 20.98 4.45
C PRO A 120 2.11 22.02 3.73
N GLN A 121 1.93 23.19 4.36
CA GLN A 121 1.25 24.35 3.77
C GLN A 121 -0.15 24.04 3.24
N VAL A 122 -0.90 23.23 3.99
CA VAL A 122 -2.28 22.86 3.65
C VAL A 122 -3.20 24.03 3.97
N PHE A 123 -4.04 24.38 3.01
CA PHE A 123 -4.98 25.51 3.13
C PHE A 123 -6.45 25.12 2.92
N ALA A 124 -6.73 23.94 2.34
CA ALA A 124 -8.09 23.42 2.27
C ALA A 124 -8.10 21.88 2.17
N VAL A 125 -9.20 21.28 2.62
CA VAL A 125 -9.54 19.89 2.40
C VAL A 125 -10.86 19.85 1.65
N GLN A 126 -10.88 19.14 0.53
CA GLN A 126 -12.07 18.96 -0.28
C GLN A 126 -12.47 17.50 -0.34
N THR A 127 -13.73 17.23 -0.09
CA THR A 127 -14.35 15.91 -0.17
C THR A 127 -15.34 15.88 -1.32
N ALA A 128 -15.68 14.67 -1.75
CA ALA A 128 -16.71 14.42 -2.74
C ALA A 128 -17.75 13.44 -2.17
N ASP A 129 -17.64 12.14 -2.40
CA ASP A 129 -18.60 11.13 -1.94
C ASP A 129 -18.46 10.74 -0.46
N ARG A 130 -17.26 10.85 0.12
CA ARG A 130 -16.93 10.43 1.49
C ARG A 130 -16.59 11.60 2.41
N PRO A 131 -17.08 11.61 3.67
CA PRO A 131 -16.55 12.49 4.70
C PRO A 131 -15.16 12.01 5.16
N VAL A 132 -14.38 12.96 5.66
CA VAL A 132 -13.04 12.67 6.19
C VAL A 132 -12.81 13.36 7.53
N SER A 133 -11.88 12.82 8.31
CA SER A 133 -11.27 13.49 9.45
C SER A 133 -9.81 13.75 9.14
N ALA A 134 -9.33 14.97 9.39
CA ALA A 134 -8.00 15.42 9.03
C ALA A 134 -7.26 15.97 10.26
N ASP A 135 -6.14 15.37 10.61
CA ASP A 135 -5.29 15.85 11.68
C ASP A 135 -4.25 16.82 11.13
N LEU A 136 -4.29 18.04 11.65
CA LEU A 136 -3.49 19.17 11.21
C LEU A 136 -2.56 19.60 12.34
N SER A 137 -1.26 19.61 12.06
CA SER A 137 -0.23 20.04 13.00
C SER A 137 0.28 21.43 12.67
N SER A 138 0.34 22.30 13.67
CA SER A 138 1.01 23.60 13.60
C SER A 138 1.73 23.89 14.91
N ALA A 139 2.99 24.34 14.83
CA ALA A 139 3.85 24.61 15.99
C ALA A 139 3.87 23.45 17.03
N GLY A 140 3.87 22.20 16.54
CA GLY A 140 3.92 20.99 17.38
C GLY A 140 2.60 20.62 18.08
N LYS A 141 1.49 21.31 17.76
CA LYS A 141 0.14 20.98 18.26
C LYS A 141 -0.71 20.44 17.13
N THR A 142 -1.32 19.29 17.35
CA THR A 142 -2.26 18.67 16.41
C THR A 142 -3.69 19.04 16.77
N LYS A 143 -4.50 19.38 15.76
CA LYS A 143 -5.94 19.55 15.85
C LYS A 143 -6.63 18.71 14.78
N THR A 144 -7.76 18.13 15.11
CA THR A 144 -8.59 17.38 14.18
C THR A 144 -9.65 18.28 13.56
N VAL A 145 -9.85 18.16 12.26
CA VAL A 145 -10.94 18.82 11.52
C VAL A 145 -11.74 17.77 10.78
N ASP A 146 -13.04 17.70 11.09
CA ASP A 146 -13.96 16.85 10.35
C ASP A 146 -14.54 17.62 9.15
N VAL A 147 -14.50 16.99 7.99
CA VAL A 147 -14.99 17.55 6.73
C VAL A 147 -16.08 16.64 6.21
N ALA A 148 -17.31 17.17 6.16
CA ALA A 148 -18.45 16.45 5.60
C ALA A 148 -18.21 16.10 4.13
N LYS A 149 -18.97 15.16 3.58
CA LYS A 149 -18.98 14.90 2.12
C LYS A 149 -19.41 16.15 1.33
N ASP A 150 -19.06 16.20 0.06
CA ASP A 150 -19.42 17.29 -0.87
C ASP A 150 -19.08 18.69 -0.35
N THR A 151 -17.91 18.81 0.30
CA THR A 151 -17.52 20.03 1.01
C THR A 151 -16.10 20.44 0.66
N LEU A 152 -15.90 21.75 0.43
CA LEU A 152 -14.58 22.38 0.45
C LEU A 152 -14.43 23.14 1.77
N GLN A 153 -13.61 22.62 2.67
CA GLN A 153 -13.34 23.22 3.98
C GLN A 153 -11.97 23.89 3.97
N GLY A 154 -11.93 25.20 4.23
CA GLY A 154 -10.69 25.91 4.50
C GLY A 154 -10.06 25.40 5.81
N VAL A 155 -8.75 25.22 5.81
CA VAL A 155 -7.97 24.83 7.00
C VAL A 155 -6.61 25.54 7.01
N GLY A 156 -5.86 25.45 8.11
CA GLY A 156 -4.50 25.99 8.19
C GLY A 156 -4.39 27.44 7.73
N GLU A 157 -3.58 27.70 6.70
CA GLU A 157 -3.41 29.03 6.11
C GLU A 157 -4.73 29.64 5.60
N GLY A 158 -5.67 28.83 5.13
CA GLY A 158 -6.95 29.27 4.59
C GLY A 158 -7.94 29.82 5.64
N VAL A 159 -7.64 29.65 6.94
CA VAL A 159 -8.48 30.13 8.04
C VAL A 159 -7.69 30.93 9.07
N GLU A 160 -6.57 30.39 9.54
CA GLU A 160 -5.78 30.95 10.64
C GLU A 160 -4.50 31.65 10.15
N GLY A 161 -4.15 31.51 8.87
CA GLY A 161 -2.91 32.07 8.31
C GLY A 161 -1.62 31.42 8.81
N ALA A 162 -1.72 30.34 9.60
CA ALA A 162 -0.58 29.62 10.16
C ALA A 162 -0.14 28.47 9.25
N ASP A 163 1.18 28.32 9.09
CA ASP A 163 1.79 27.16 8.45
C ASP A 163 1.31 25.88 9.14
N THR A 164 0.67 25.02 8.36
CA THR A 164 -0.02 23.83 8.86
C THR A 164 0.34 22.63 8.00
N VAL A 165 0.60 21.50 8.67
CA VAL A 165 0.94 20.22 8.06
C VAL A 165 -0.20 19.24 8.28
N LEU A 166 -0.74 18.62 7.23
CA LEU A 166 -1.61 17.46 7.39
C LEU A 166 -0.76 16.25 7.77
N VAL A 167 -1.06 15.64 8.92
CA VAL A 167 -0.29 14.52 9.48
C VAL A 167 -1.05 13.19 9.45
N GLU A 168 -2.37 13.23 9.41
CA GLU A 168 -3.22 12.05 9.25
C GLU A 168 -4.49 12.40 8.48
N LEU A 169 -4.91 11.49 7.60
CA LEU A 169 -6.18 11.53 6.90
C LEU A 169 -6.96 10.24 7.19
N ARG A 170 -8.23 10.38 7.57
CA ARG A 170 -9.15 9.27 7.80
C ARG A 170 -10.41 9.41 6.98
N VAL A 171 -10.90 8.31 6.42
CA VAL A 171 -12.25 8.22 5.84
C VAL A 171 -13.22 7.77 6.92
N THR A 172 -14.39 8.40 7.02
CA THR A 172 -15.29 8.24 8.18
C THR A 172 -16.74 7.88 7.84
N GLY A 173 -17.08 7.51 6.60
CA GLY A 173 -18.46 7.14 6.22
C GLY A 173 -18.65 6.68 4.77
#